data_AF-A0A7S0MJY4-F1
#
_entry.id   AF-A0A7S0MJY4-F1
#
_cell.length_a   1.000
_cell.length_b   1.000
_cell.length_c   1.000
_cell.angle_alpha   90.00
_cell.angle_beta   90.00
_cell.angle_gamma   90.00
#
_symmetry.space_group_name_H-M   'P 1'
#
loop_
_entity.id
_entity.type
_entity.pdbx_description
1 polymer ?
#
loop_
_entity_poly.entity_id
_entity_poly.type
_entity_poly.pdbx_seq_one_letter_code
_entity_poly.pdbx_strand_id
1 'polypeptide(L)'
;KKGRRRGLKLEGLSYDDRSQAVILYKGTPIISKVTNEDPGVFNNQRYKITNIDTFTITFEDDLKHEFKVSVKDFQKFFLVAYGCTVHSAQGMSIGEPYTIHEWDRMDQRLKYVALSRSRDLKYI
;
A
#
# COMPACT_ATOMS: atom_id res chain seq x y z
N LYS A 1 23.92 -13.16 17.38
CA LYS A 1 23.68 -13.28 15.92
C LYS A 1 22.17 -13.11 15.67
N LYS A 2 21.71 -11.92 15.26
CA LYS A 2 20.29 -11.73 14.90
C LYS A 2 20.01 -12.52 13.62
N GLY A 3 19.25 -13.60 13.73
CA GLY A 3 18.83 -14.40 12.58
C GLY A 3 18.18 -13.49 11.53
N ARG A 4 18.62 -13.63 10.28
CA ARG A 4 18.09 -12.89 9.12
C ARG A 4 16.58 -13.10 9.10
N ARG A 5 15.77 -12.06 9.38
CA ARG A 5 14.30 -12.15 9.31
C ARG A 5 13.94 -12.57 7.89
N ARG A 6 13.45 -13.80 7.73
CA ARG A 6 12.99 -14.34 6.45
C ARG A 6 11.63 -13.67 6.17
N GLY A 7 11.55 -12.88 5.10
CA GLY A 7 10.28 -12.27 4.69
C GLY A 7 9.30 -13.32 4.21
N LEU A 8 8.00 -13.02 4.29
CA LEU A 8 6.95 -13.90 3.78
C LEU A 8 6.89 -13.76 2.26
N LYS A 9 7.16 -14.85 1.55
CA LYS A 9 7.08 -14.89 0.09
C LYS A 9 5.68 -15.33 -0.34
N LEU A 10 5.07 -14.59 -1.25
CA LEU A 10 3.79 -14.93 -1.86
C LEU A 10 3.93 -14.82 -3.38
N GLU A 11 3.41 -15.83 -4.08
CA GLU A 11 3.34 -15.81 -5.53
C GLU A 11 2.18 -14.93 -6.00
N GLY A 12 2.26 -14.43 -7.24
CA GLY A 12 1.14 -13.79 -7.89
C GLY A 12 0.00 -14.79 -8.16
N LEU A 13 -1.22 -14.27 -8.25
CA LEU A 13 -2.39 -15.03 -8.66
C LEU A 13 -2.41 -15.15 -10.18
N SER A 14 -2.55 -16.37 -10.70
CA SER A 14 -2.54 -16.65 -12.14
C SER A 14 -3.68 -16.01 -12.93
N TYR A 15 -4.74 -15.58 -12.24
CA TYR A 15 -5.96 -15.02 -12.83
C TYR A 15 -6.11 -13.51 -12.61
N ASP A 16 -5.15 -12.87 -11.94
CA ASP A 16 -5.18 -11.44 -11.66
C ASP A 16 -3.87 -10.78 -12.09
N ASP A 17 -3.93 -10.10 -13.24
CA ASP A 17 -2.79 -9.40 -13.86
C ASP A 17 -2.20 -8.29 -12.97
N ARG A 18 -2.98 -7.79 -12.00
CA ARG A 18 -2.48 -6.78 -11.05
C ARG A 18 -1.72 -7.40 -9.90
N SER A 19 -1.93 -8.68 -9.61
CA SER A 19 -1.23 -9.39 -8.56
C SER A 19 0.24 -9.58 -8.94
N GLN A 20 1.12 -9.55 -7.95
CA GLN A 20 2.57 -9.64 -8.16
C GLN A 20 3.18 -10.60 -7.16
N ALA A 21 4.23 -11.31 -7.55
CA ALA A 21 5.02 -12.05 -6.58
C ALA A 21 5.72 -11.06 -5.63
N VAL A 22 5.57 -11.24 -4.32
CA VAL A 22 6.02 -10.30 -3.30
C VAL A 22 6.80 -10.98 -2.19
N ILE A 23 7.68 -10.21 -1.53
CA ILE A 23 8.30 -10.57 -0.27
C ILE A 23 7.90 -9.52 0.76
N LEU A 24 7.07 -9.91 1.73
CA LEU A 24 6.50 -9.02 2.73
C LEU A 24 7.35 -9.00 4.00
N TYR A 25 7.45 -7.81 4.59
CA TYR A 25 8.10 -7.57 5.86
C TYR A 25 7.21 -6.70 6.75
N LYS A 26 7.50 -6.69 8.05
CA LYS A 26 6.98 -5.65 8.93
C LYS A 26 7.40 -4.28 8.39
N GLY A 27 6.41 -3.40 8.23
CA GLY A 27 6.57 -2.05 7.71
C GLY A 27 6.33 -1.91 6.22
N THR A 28 6.09 -3.00 5.48
CA THR A 28 5.72 -2.92 4.06
C THR A 28 4.42 -2.13 3.91
N PRO A 29 4.41 -1.04 3.12
CA PRO A 29 3.19 -0.30 2.79
C PRO A 29 2.37 -1.11 1.80
N ILE A 30 1.06 -1.15 2.02
CA ILE A 30 0.11 -1.87 1.18
C ILE A 30 -1.09 -0.98 0.86
N ILE A 31 -1.77 -1.28 -0.24
CA ILE A 31 -3.00 -0.59 -0.66
C ILE A 31 -4.05 -1.65 -0.97
N SER A 32 -5.28 -1.43 -0.51
CA SER A 32 -6.38 -2.32 -0.86
C SER A 32 -6.84 -2.04 -2.29
N LYS A 33 -7.03 -3.10 -3.07
CA LYS A 33 -7.56 -3.04 -4.45
C LYS A 33 -9.06 -3.33 -4.54
N VAL A 34 -9.68 -3.66 -3.42
CA VAL A 34 -11.12 -3.94 -3.31
C VAL A 34 -11.71 -3.26 -2.08
N THR A 35 -13.02 -3.07 -2.10
CA THR A 35 -13.78 -2.82 -0.87
C THR A 35 -14.36 -4.15 -0.41
N ASN A 36 -14.15 -4.51 0.85
CA ASN A 36 -14.68 -5.74 1.45
C ASN A 36 -15.06 -5.49 2.92
N GLU A 37 -16.27 -5.88 3.31
CA GLU A 37 -16.79 -5.71 4.69
C GLU A 37 -16.04 -6.56 5.71
N ASP A 38 -15.52 -7.72 5.30
CA ASP A 38 -14.62 -8.56 6.09
C ASP A 38 -13.37 -8.83 5.26
N PRO A 39 -12.25 -8.13 5.52
CA PRO A 39 -11.82 -7.59 6.81
C PRO A 39 -12.12 -6.10 7.10
N GLY A 40 -13.05 -5.45 6.40
CA GLY A 40 -13.41 -4.04 6.62
C GLY A 40 -12.46 -3.07 5.91
N VAL A 41 -12.01 -3.45 4.71
CA VAL A 41 -11.05 -2.69 3.91
C VAL A 41 -11.74 -1.96 2.78
N PHE A 42 -11.25 -0.78 2.44
CA PHE A 42 -11.82 0.07 1.39
C PHE A 42 -10.86 0.20 0.22
N ASN A 43 -11.39 0.17 -1.00
CA ASN A 43 -10.57 0.31 -2.20
C ASN A 43 -9.74 1.61 -2.17
N ASN A 44 -8.49 1.52 -2.63
CA ASN A 44 -7.48 2.57 -2.61
C ASN A 44 -7.06 3.08 -1.21
N GLN A 45 -7.54 2.48 -0.13
CA GLN A 45 -7.05 2.80 1.21
C GLN A 45 -5.68 2.17 1.43
N ARG A 46 -4.77 2.95 2.02
CA ARG A 46 -3.41 2.51 2.38
C ARG A 46 -3.35 2.01 3.81
N TYR A 47 -2.46 1.05 4.01
CA TYR A 47 -2.16 0.45 5.29
C TYR A 47 -0.67 0.14 5.39
N LYS A 48 -0.23 -0.22 6.60
CA LYS A 48 1.14 -0.66 6.87
C LYS A 48 1.12 -1.99 7.61
N ILE A 49 1.91 -2.96 7.13
CA ILE A 49 2.03 -4.26 7.82
C ILE A 49 2.73 -4.06 9.17
N THR A 50 2.11 -4.49 10.26
CA THR A 50 2.63 -4.37 11.62
C THR A 50 3.18 -5.68 12.16
N ASN A 51 2.60 -6.81 11.74
CA ASN A 51 3.05 -8.15 12.08
C ASN A 51 2.75 -9.16 10.96
N ILE A 52 3.57 -10.21 10.89
CA ILE A 52 3.35 -11.34 9.99
C ILE A 52 3.56 -12.61 10.80
N ASP A 53 2.47 -13.37 10.95
CA ASP A 53 2.46 -14.69 11.58
C ASP A 53 2.37 -15.79 10.51
N THR A 54 2.32 -17.05 10.92
CA THR A 54 2.29 -18.21 10.01
C THR A 54 1.10 -18.19 9.05
N PHE A 55 -0.07 -17.73 9.52
CA PHE A 55 -1.32 -17.79 8.76
C PHE A 55 -2.02 -16.44 8.61
N THR A 56 -1.55 -15.41 9.31
CA THR A 56 -2.23 -14.12 9.41
C THR A 56 -1.24 -12.99 9.20
N ILE A 57 -1.68 -11.96 8.48
CA ILE A 57 -0.97 -10.70 8.34
C ILE A 57 -1.78 -9.64 9.07
N THR A 58 -1.13 -8.94 9.99
CA THR A 58 -1.72 -7.81 10.72
C THR A 58 -1.22 -6.51 10.12
N PHE A 59 -2.11 -5.57 9.91
CA PHE A 59 -1.81 -4.27 9.32
C PHE A 59 -2.65 -3.18 9.97
N GLU A 60 -2.18 -1.94 9.86
CA GLU A 60 -2.83 -0.77 10.45
C GLU A 60 -3.06 0.32 9.41
N ASP A 61 -4.12 1.12 9.60
CA ASP A 61 -4.33 2.35 8.85
C ASP A 61 -3.55 3.54 9.47
N ASP A 62 -3.69 4.72 8.86
CA ASP A 62 -3.05 5.95 9.35
C ASP A 62 -3.57 6.39 10.74
N LEU A 63 -4.76 5.93 11.14
CA LEU A 63 -5.40 6.20 12.44
C LEU A 63 -5.05 5.14 13.51
N LYS A 64 -4.20 4.17 13.19
CA LYS A 64 -3.79 3.06 14.07
C LYS A 64 -4.90 2.06 14.39
N HIS A 65 -5.94 1.98 13.57
CA HIS A 65 -6.87 0.86 13.62
C HIS A 65 -6.19 -0.40 13.09
N GLU A 66 -6.29 -1.50 13.84
CA GLU A 66 -5.68 -2.78 13.48
C GLU A 66 -6.66 -3.66 12.71
N PHE A 67 -6.16 -4.28 11.65
CA PHE A 67 -6.88 -5.19 10.78
C PHE A 67 -6.07 -6.47 10.57
N LYS A 68 -6.74 -7.54 10.18
CA LYS A 68 -6.14 -8.86 9.95
C LYS A 68 -6.65 -9.47 8.65
N VAL A 69 -5.76 -10.14 7.94
CA VAL A 69 -6.11 -10.92 6.75
C VAL A 69 -5.37 -12.24 6.79
N SER A 70 -5.98 -13.30 6.25
CA SER A 70 -5.26 -14.55 6.06
C SER A 70 -4.13 -14.36 5.04
N VAL A 71 -3.01 -15.07 5.23
CA VAL A 71 -1.89 -15.04 4.28
C VAL A 71 -2.33 -15.44 2.87
N LYS A 72 -3.32 -16.33 2.74
CA LYS A 72 -3.85 -16.81 1.46
C LYS A 72 -4.68 -15.75 0.72
N ASP A 73 -5.33 -14.87 1.47
CA ASP A 73 -6.22 -13.85 0.90
C ASP A 73 -5.51 -12.51 0.68
N PHE A 74 -4.29 -12.34 1.21
CA PHE A 74 -3.51 -11.11 1.01
C PHE A 74 -3.44 -10.70 -0.46
N GLN A 75 -3.05 -11.62 -1.34
CA GLN A 75 -2.93 -11.34 -2.78
C GLN A 75 -4.26 -11.05 -3.45
N LYS A 76 -5.41 -11.38 -2.83
CA LYS A 76 -6.74 -11.08 -3.36
C LYS A 76 -7.20 -9.66 -3.02
N PHE A 77 -6.69 -9.10 -1.93
CA PHE A 77 -7.17 -7.81 -1.41
C PHE A 77 -6.14 -6.69 -1.53
N PHE A 78 -4.85 -6.99 -1.53
CA PHE A 78 -3.80 -5.99 -1.41
C PHE A 78 -2.78 -6.02 -2.54
N LEU A 79 -2.17 -4.86 -2.76
CA LEU A 79 -0.95 -4.66 -3.53
C LEU A 79 0.08 -3.95 -2.65
N VAL A 80 1.37 -4.12 -2.95
CA VAL A 80 2.43 -3.33 -2.30
C VAL A 80 2.37 -1.88 -2.80
N ALA A 81 2.53 -0.93 -1.88
CA ALA A 81 2.25 0.49 -2.12
C ALA A 81 3.44 1.41 -1.83
N TYR A 82 4.65 1.04 -2.26
CA TYR A 82 5.81 1.93 -2.21
C TYR A 82 5.70 3.11 -3.19
N GLY A 83 4.95 2.91 -4.27
CA GLY A 83 4.59 3.94 -5.23
C GLY A 83 3.13 3.78 -5.62
N CYS A 84 2.52 4.87 -6.07
CA CYS A 84 1.17 4.87 -6.58
C CYS A 84 1.06 5.81 -7.76
N THR A 85 0.01 5.63 -8.56
CA THR A 85 -0.28 6.56 -9.65
C THR A 85 -0.95 7.81 -9.11
N VAL A 86 -0.78 8.94 -9.79
CA VAL A 86 -1.46 10.20 -9.45
C VAL A 86 -2.99 10.02 -9.39
N HIS A 87 -3.55 9.18 -10.27
CA HIS A 87 -4.97 8.87 -10.28
C HIS A 87 -5.41 8.07 -9.05
N SER A 88 -4.67 7.04 -8.65
CA SER A 88 -4.98 6.27 -7.43
C SER A 88 -4.81 7.08 -6.14
N ALA A 89 -3.99 8.13 -6.17
CA ALA A 89 -3.76 9.01 -5.02
C ALA A 89 -4.84 10.11 -4.87
N GLN A 90 -5.80 10.22 -5.80
CA GLN A 90 -6.85 11.22 -5.72
C GLN A 90 -7.65 11.11 -4.42
N GLY A 91 -7.82 12.22 -3.72
CA GLY A 91 -8.52 12.26 -2.42
C GLY A 91 -7.66 11.87 -1.22
N MET A 92 -6.44 11.36 -1.42
CA MET A 92 -5.53 11.03 -0.32
C MET A 92 -4.78 12.27 0.19
N SER A 93 -4.36 12.22 1.45
CA SER A 93 -3.39 13.16 2.04
C SER A 93 -2.11 12.44 2.43
N ILE A 94 -0.95 13.00 2.10
CA ILE A 94 0.39 12.47 2.39
C ILE A 94 1.05 13.40 3.41
N GLY A 95 1.36 12.86 4.58
CA GLY A 95 1.97 13.59 5.71
C GLY A 95 3.45 13.31 5.92
N GLU A 96 4.12 12.75 4.91
CA GLU A 96 5.52 12.36 4.94
C GLU A 96 6.20 12.74 3.60
N PRO A 97 7.54 12.88 3.55
CA PRO A 97 8.24 13.19 2.32
C PRO A 97 7.96 12.17 1.21
N TYR A 98 7.66 12.65 0.00
CA TYR A 98 7.45 11.80 -1.18
C TYR A 98 8.00 12.45 -2.45
N THR A 99 8.28 11.62 -3.46
CA THR A 99 8.81 12.07 -4.75
C THR A 99 7.74 11.94 -5.83
N ILE A 100 7.51 13.01 -6.60
CA ILE A 100 6.66 12.96 -7.79
C ILE A 100 7.52 12.52 -8.98
N HIS A 101 7.43 11.23 -9.32
CA HIS A 101 8.12 10.68 -10.48
C HIS A 101 7.55 11.20 -11.81
N GLU A 102 8.41 11.33 -12.82
CA GLU A 102 8.04 11.70 -14.19
C GLU A 102 7.30 13.04 -14.32
N TRP A 103 7.65 14.03 -13.48
CA TRP A 103 7.04 15.36 -13.46
C TRP A 103 6.91 16.00 -14.84
N ASP A 104 7.95 15.90 -15.68
CA ASP A 104 7.97 16.53 -17.01
C ASP A 104 7.04 15.87 -18.02
N ARG A 105 6.57 14.64 -17.74
CA ARG A 105 5.60 13.91 -18.57
C ARG A 105 4.15 14.20 -18.18
N MET A 106 3.92 14.93 -17.09
CA MET A 106 2.58 15.25 -16.58
C MET A 106 2.02 16.54 -17.18
N ASP A 107 0.71 16.54 -17.45
CA ASP A 107 -0.03 17.77 -17.72
C ASP A 107 -0.23 18.60 -16.43
N GLN A 108 -0.72 19.82 -16.58
CA GLN A 108 -0.94 20.73 -15.43
C GLN A 108 -1.94 20.17 -14.42
N ARG A 109 -2.92 19.39 -14.86
CA ARG A 109 -3.94 18.80 -13.99
C ARG A 109 -3.33 17.72 -13.10
N LEU A 110 -2.51 16.83 -13.66
CA LEU A 110 -1.82 15.78 -12.93
C LEU A 110 -0.80 16.36 -11.96
N LYS A 111 -0.06 17.39 -12.38
CA LYS A 111 0.85 18.15 -11.51
C LYS A 111 0.12 18.73 -10.30
N TYR A 112 -1.01 19.38 -10.52
CA TYR A 112 -1.85 19.93 -9.45
C TYR A 112 -2.37 18.84 -8.51
N VAL A 113 -2.85 17.72 -9.04
CA VAL A 113 -3.32 16.60 -8.22
C VAL A 113 -2.18 16.04 -7.37
N ALA A 114 -1.00 15.81 -7.96
CA ALA A 114 0.16 15.27 -7.27
C ALA A 114 0.67 16.19 -6.14
N LEU A 115 0.75 17.49 -6.39
CA LEU A 115 1.14 18.49 -5.37
C LEU A 115 0.10 18.61 -4.25
N SER A 116 -1.19 18.65 -4.61
CA SER A 116 -2.28 18.81 -3.64
C SER A 116 -2.49 17.60 -2.72
N ARG A 117 -1.73 16.51 -2.89
CA ARG A 117 -1.73 15.40 -1.93
C ARG A 117 -0.90 15.72 -0.69
N SER A 118 0.09 16.59 -0.79
CA SER A 118 0.94 16.91 0.36
C SER A 118 0.19 17.74 1.39
N ARG A 119 0.42 17.42 2.67
CA ARG A 119 -0.06 18.23 3.80
C ARG A 119 0.82 19.44 4.11
N ASP A 120 2.05 19.48 3.59
CA ASP A 120 3.03 20.53 3.85
C ASP A 120 4.01 20.64 2.68
N LEU A 121 4.40 21.86 2.31
CA LEU A 121 5.35 22.09 1.22
C LEU A 121 6.70 21.42 1.48
N LYS A 122 7.11 21.26 2.75
CA LYS A 122 8.39 20.62 3.11
C LYS A 122 8.49 19.12 2.77
N TYR A 123 7.38 18.49 2.40
CA TYR A 123 7.33 17.06 2.09
C TYR A 123 7.50 16.74 0.59
N ILE A 124 7.65 17.75 -0.27
CA ILE A 124 7.81 17.57 -1.72
C ILE A 124 9.11 18.22 -2.20
#